data_AF-A0A2X2E665-F1
#
_entry.id   AF-A0A2X2E665-F1
#
_cell.length_a   1.000
_cell.length_b   1.000
_cell.length_c   1.000
_cell.angle_alpha   90.00
_cell.angle_beta   90.00
_cell.angle_gamma   90.00
#
_symmetry.space_group_name_H-M   'P 1'
#
loop_
_entity.id
_entity.type
_entity.pdbx_description
1 polymer ?
#
loop_
_entity_poly.entity_id
_entity_poly.type
_entity_poly.pdbx_seq_one_letter_code
_entity_poly.pdbx_strand_id
1 'polypeptide(L)' 'MSSKYQHQKGVIKDNALAALVHDPLFRQRVEKIRKAKAAI' A
#
# COMPACT_ATOMS: atom_id res chain seq x y z
N MET A 1 -7.76 19.48 -11.12
CA MET A 1 -8.18 18.15 -11.59
C MET A 1 -7.77 17.13 -10.52
N SER A 2 -8.73 16.46 -9.88
CA SER A 2 -8.43 15.46 -8.84
C SER A 2 -8.20 14.10 -9.51
N SER A 3 -6.97 13.61 -9.47
CA SER A 3 -6.64 12.26 -9.93
C SER A 3 -7.09 11.26 -8.86
N LYS A 4 -8.08 10.43 -9.18
CA LYS A 4 -8.60 9.39 -8.28
C LYS A 4 -7.75 8.13 -8.42
N TYR A 5 -7.39 7.53 -7.29
CA TYR A 5 -6.69 6.25 -7.27
C TYR A 5 -7.62 5.08 -7.64
N GLN A 6 -7.20 4.23 -8.57
CA GLN A 6 -7.92 3.02 -8.97
C GLN A 6 -7.41 1.82 -8.16
N HIS A 7 -8.16 1.43 -7.13
CA HIS A 7 -7.84 0.28 -6.27
C HIS A 7 -8.27 -1.06 -6.89
N GLN A 8 -7.74 -2.17 -6.37
CA GLN A 8 -7.95 -3.51 -6.93
C GLN A 8 -9.04 -4.33 -6.21
N LYS A 9 -9.65 -3.78 -5.16
CA LYS A 9 -10.67 -4.47 -4.33
C LYS A 9 -12.06 -4.64 -4.97
N GLY A 10 -12.25 -4.27 -6.23
CA GLY A 10 -13.56 -4.32 -6.89
C GLY A 10 -14.56 -3.33 -6.25
N VAL A 11 -15.82 -3.73 -6.05
CA VAL A 11 -16.80 -2.90 -5.34
C VAL A 11 -16.67 -3.09 -3.84
N ILE A 12 -16.32 -2.02 -3.12
CA ILE A 12 -16.25 -2.01 -1.66
C ILE A 12 -17.68 -1.87 -1.11
N LYS A 13 -18.12 -2.83 -0.29
CA LYS A 13 -19.49 -2.85 0.28
C LYS A 13 -19.57 -2.32 1.71
N ASP A 14 -18.59 -2.65 2.55
CA ASP A 14 -18.67 -2.38 3.99
C ASP A 14 -17.80 -1.17 4.39
N ASN A 15 -16.48 -1.32 4.37
CA ASN A 15 -15.54 -0.30 4.83
C ASN A 15 -14.45 0.00 3.79
N ALA A 16 -14.45 1.24 3.29
CA ALA A 16 -13.48 1.71 2.30
C ALA A 16 -12.05 1.80 2.82
N LEU A 17 -11.86 2.25 4.07
CA LEU A 17 -10.52 2.37 4.64
C LEU A 17 -9.90 0.99 4.87
N ALA A 18 -10.66 0.06 5.45
CA ALA A 18 -10.17 -1.30 5.65
C ALA A 18 -9.80 -1.99 4.33
N ALA A 19 -10.63 -1.82 3.29
CA ALA A 19 -10.33 -2.35 1.97
C ALA A 19 -9.05 -1.76 1.37
N LEU A 20 -8.84 -0.44 1.51
CA LEU A 20 -7.65 0.24 1.02
C LEU A 20 -6.39 -0.11 1.81
N VAL A 21 -6.46 -0.27 3.14
CA VAL A 21 -5.30 -0.69 3.96
C VAL A 21 -4.74 -2.04 3.49
N HIS A 22 -5.61 -2.94 3.03
CA HIS A 22 -5.22 -4.24 2.47
C HIS A 22 -4.96 -4.20 0.94
N ASP A 23 -4.99 -3.04 0.31
CA ASP A 23 -4.68 -2.83 -1.11
C ASP A 23 -3.16 -2.54 -1.29
N PRO A 24 -2.54 -2.86 -2.44
CA PRO A 24 -1.12 -2.61 -2.68
C PRO A 24 -0.66 -1.16 -2.45
N LEU A 25 -1.59 -0.19 -2.50
CA LEU A 25 -1.31 1.20 -2.14
C LEU A 25 -0.64 1.33 -0.77
N PHE A 26 -1.12 0.57 0.22
CA PHE A 26 -0.68 0.62 1.62
C PHE A 26 0.20 -0.57 2.02
N ARG A 27 0.91 -1.17 1.05
CA ARG A 27 1.85 -2.25 1.33
C ARG A 27 3.01 -1.77 2.22
N GLN A 28 3.53 -2.68 3.04
CA GLN A 28 4.78 -2.45 3.74
C GLN A 28 5.89 -2.14 2.72
N ARG A 29 6.58 -1.02 2.95
CA ARG A 29 7.75 -0.62 2.17
C ARG A 29 8.97 -0.76 3.06
N VAL A 30 9.93 -1.55 2.61
CA VAL A 30 11.24 -1.66 3.25
C VAL A 30 12.19 -0.78 2.47
N GLU A 31 12.80 0.18 3.15
CA GLU A 31 13.81 1.03 2.53
C GLU A 31 15.06 0.21 2.20
N LYS A 32 15.65 0.46 1.03
CA LYS A 32 16.97 -0.12 0.72
C LYS A 32 18.00 0.54 1.62
N ILE A 33 18.64 -0.26 2.46
CA ILE A 33 19.74 0.18 3.32
C ILE A 33 20.89 0.73 2.48
N ARG A 34 21.27 1.99 2.74
CA ARG A 34 22.30 2.73 2.00
C ARG A 34 23.74 2.28 2.33
N LYS A 35 23.96 1.73 3.52
CA LYS A 35 25.20 1.07 3.93
C LYS A 35 24.79 -0.26 4.54
N ALA A 36 25.38 -1.36 4.05
CA ALA A 36 25.02 -2.71 4.47
C ALA A 36 25.16 -2.85 5.99
N LYS A 37 24.02 -2.95 6.69
CA LYS A 37 23.99 -3.27 8.11
C LYS A 37 22.89 -4.30 8.46
N ALA A 38 22.61 -5.23 7.55
CA ALA A 38 21.68 -6.32 7.84
C ALA A 38 22.00 -7.63 7.08
N ALA A 39 23.29 -7.93 6.91
CA ALA A 39 23.75 -9.27 6.55
C ALA A 39 25.01 -9.58 7.38
N ILE A 40 24.81 -9.68 8.68
CA ILE A 40 25.60 -10.53 9.59
C ILE A 40 24.58 -11.47 10.22
#